data_AF-A0A1J3CT06-F1
#
_entry.id   AF-A0A1J3CT06-F1
#
_cell.length_a   1.000
_cell.length_b   1.000
_cell.length_c   1.000
_cell.angle_alpha   90.00
_cell.angle_beta   90.00
_cell.angle_gamma   90.00
#
_symmetry.space_group_name_H-M   'P 1'
#
loop_
_entity.id
_entity.type
_entity.pdbx_description
1 polymer ?
#
loop_
_entity_poly.entity_id
_entity_poly.type
_entity_poly.pdbx_seq_one_letter_code
_entity_poly.pdbx_strand_id
1 'polypeptide(L)'
;ANDVGMLQEADIGVGISGAEGMQAVMASDFAIAQFRFLERLLLVHGHWCYRRISLMICYFFYKNLTFGFTLFWYEAYASFSGKPAYNDWYMSCYNVFFTSLPVIALGVFDQDVSARLCLKYPLLYQEGVQNVLFSWGLILGWMLNGIISSMIIFFLTINTMAGQAFRIDGQVVDYSVLGVTMYSCVVWTVNCQMAISINYFTWIQHCFIWGSIGFWYLFLVIYGSLPPTFSTTAFQVFVETSAPSPVCWLALVLVVFSALLPFFSYRAFQIKFRPMYHDIIVEQRRAERPESRRSAVSGELPVQVESTLHHLRANLSRRDSWN
;
A
#
# COMPACT_ATOMS: atom_id res chain seq x y z
N ALA A 1 13.83 37.78 -15.90
CA ALA A 1 14.50 38.01 -14.60
C ALA A 1 13.54 38.34 -13.47
N ASN A 2 12.49 39.15 -13.67
CA ASN A 2 11.62 39.63 -12.59
C ASN A 2 10.92 38.50 -11.80
N ASP A 3 10.55 37.41 -12.47
CA ASP A 3 9.80 36.31 -11.86
C ASP A 3 10.69 35.30 -11.11
N VAL A 4 12.02 35.41 -11.23
CA VAL A 4 12.98 34.45 -10.65
C VAL A 4 12.92 34.49 -9.13
N GLY A 5 12.90 35.69 -8.53
CA GLY A 5 12.81 35.84 -7.08
C GLY A 5 11.51 35.26 -6.53
N MET A 6 10.38 35.51 -7.20
CA MET A 6 9.09 34.95 -6.80
C MET A 6 9.07 33.42 -6.87
N LEU A 7 9.65 32.83 -7.92
CA LEU A 7 9.70 31.38 -8.11
C LEU A 7 10.59 30.68 -7.07
N GLN A 8 11.67 31.33 -6.63
CA GLN A 8 12.59 30.79 -5.62
C GLN A 8 12.05 30.90 -4.18
N GLU A 9 11.19 31.88 -3.91
CA GLU A 9 10.55 32.05 -2.60
C GLU A 9 9.29 31.19 -2.42
N ALA A 10 8.73 30.65 -3.51
CA ALA A 10 7.57 29.77 -3.45
C ALA A 10 7.98 28.33 -3.04
N ASP A 11 7.11 27.62 -2.31
CA ASP A 11 7.33 26.21 -1.95
C ASP A 11 7.48 25.30 -3.19
N ILE A 12 6.84 25.68 -4.30
CA ILE A 12 6.93 25.00 -5.59
C ILE A 12 6.98 26.06 -6.70
N GLY A 13 8.10 26.18 -7.39
CA GLY A 13 8.28 27.07 -8.53
C GLY A 13 7.93 26.37 -9.84
N VAL A 14 6.99 26.93 -10.63
CA VAL A 14 6.66 26.43 -11.97
C VAL A 14 6.97 27.48 -13.04
N GLY A 15 7.99 27.24 -13.86
CA GLY A 15 8.41 28.10 -14.95
C GLY A 15 7.72 27.75 -16.28
N ILE A 16 7.30 28.77 -17.03
CA ILE A 16 6.75 28.59 -18.38
C ILE A 16 7.85 28.83 -19.41
N SER A 17 8.15 27.82 -20.23
CA SER A 17 9.11 27.92 -21.31
C SER A 17 8.52 28.71 -22.49
N GLY A 18 9.08 29.90 -22.70
CA GLY A 18 8.72 30.80 -23.79
C GLY A 18 9.95 31.31 -24.54
N ALA A 19 9.73 32.07 -25.61
CA ALA A 19 10.78 32.65 -26.44
C ALA A 19 11.56 33.80 -25.74
N GLU A 20 10.99 34.40 -24.69
CA GLU A 20 11.51 35.63 -24.05
C GLU A 20 12.58 35.38 -22.97
N GLY A 21 13.07 34.15 -22.82
CA GLY A 21 14.26 33.83 -22.03
C GLY A 21 14.09 32.64 -21.10
N MET A 22 15.18 31.88 -20.91
CA MET A 22 15.19 30.65 -20.10
C MET A 22 15.42 30.87 -18.60
N GLN A 23 15.67 32.10 -18.14
CA GLN A 23 16.08 32.36 -16.76
C GLN A 23 15.04 31.91 -15.72
N ALA A 24 13.75 32.17 -15.94
CA ALA A 24 12.68 31.76 -15.02
C ALA A 24 12.52 30.23 -14.99
N VAL A 25 12.70 29.58 -16.15
CA VAL A 25 12.64 28.11 -16.26
C VAL A 25 13.80 27.45 -15.56
N MET A 26 15.01 28.00 -15.68
CA MET A 26 16.20 27.46 -15.00
C MET A 26 16.16 27.65 -13.49
N ALA A 27 15.37 28.60 -13.00
CA ALA A 27 15.20 28.87 -11.57
C ALA A 27 13.95 28.19 -10.97
N SER A 28 13.19 27.42 -11.75
CA SER A 28 11.95 26.75 -11.30
C SER A 28 12.15 25.24 -11.10
N ASP A 29 11.38 24.62 -10.21
CA ASP A 29 11.37 23.16 -9.99
C ASP A 29 10.78 22.40 -11.17
N PHE A 30 9.73 22.95 -11.79
CA PHE A 30 9.07 22.38 -12.95
C PHE A 30 9.04 23.35 -14.12
N ALA A 31 9.39 22.85 -15.31
CA ALA A 31 9.31 23.58 -16.57
C ALA A 31 8.13 23.06 -17.41
N ILE A 32 7.16 23.93 -17.74
CA ILE A 32 6.05 23.60 -18.63
C ILE A 32 6.05 24.51 -19.87
N ALA A 33 5.60 24.01 -21.02
CA ALA A 33 5.59 24.83 -22.24
C ALA A 33 4.45 25.85 -22.28
N GLN A 34 3.31 25.56 -21.66
CA GLN A 34 2.11 26.41 -21.70
C GLN A 34 1.33 26.29 -20.40
N PHE A 35 0.66 27.36 -19.99
CA PHE A 35 -0.13 27.41 -18.74
C PHE A 35 -1.21 26.31 -18.66
N ARG A 36 -1.79 25.90 -19.80
CA ARG A 36 -2.79 24.81 -19.82
C ARG A 36 -2.30 23.48 -19.22
N PHE A 37 -0.98 23.25 -19.20
CA PHE A 37 -0.42 22.01 -18.63
C PHE A 37 -0.33 22.05 -17.10
N LEU A 38 -0.45 23.24 -16.48
CA LEU A 38 -0.47 23.38 -15.03
C LEU A 38 -1.64 22.62 -14.39
N GLU A 39 -2.81 22.64 -15.05
CA GLU A 39 -3.99 21.89 -14.61
C GLU A 39 -3.67 20.39 -14.43
N ARG A 40 -3.03 19.78 -15.44
CA ARG A 40 -2.66 18.37 -15.40
C ARG A 40 -1.49 18.09 -14.45
N LEU A 41 -0.56 19.02 -14.31
CA LEU A 41 0.54 18.89 -13.35
C LEU A 41 -0.01 18.80 -11.92
N LEU A 42 -0.89 19.72 -11.52
CA LEU A 42 -1.44 19.77 -10.17
C LEU A 42 -2.49 18.68 -9.94
N LEU A 43 -3.56 18.66 -10.73
CA LEU A 43 -4.73 17.81 -10.45
C LEU A 43 -4.45 16.31 -10.64
N VAL A 44 -3.52 15.95 -11.53
CA VAL A 44 -3.17 14.54 -11.77
C VAL A 44 -1.91 14.16 -11.02
N HIS A 45 -0.78 14.80 -11.33
CA HIS A 45 0.51 14.37 -10.76
C HIS A 45 0.64 14.78 -9.30
N GLY A 46 0.23 16.00 -8.93
CA GLY A 46 0.19 16.45 -7.55
C GLY A 46 -0.67 15.54 -6.66
N HIS A 47 -1.90 15.26 -7.08
CA HIS A 47 -2.80 14.33 -6.38
C HIS A 47 -2.19 12.94 -6.19
N TRP A 48 -1.67 12.33 -7.27
CA TRP A 48 -1.05 11.01 -7.21
C TRP A 48 0.19 10.99 -6.31
N CYS A 49 1.10 11.96 -6.46
CA CYS A 49 2.31 12.03 -5.66
C CYS A 49 2.00 12.19 -4.18
N TYR A 50 1.08 13.10 -3.83
CA TYR A 50 0.66 13.29 -2.45
C TYR A 50 0.13 11.97 -1.85
N ARG A 51 -0.85 11.34 -2.52
CA ARG A 51 -1.42 10.07 -2.04
C ARG A 51 -0.39 8.95 -1.90
N ARG A 52 0.46 8.76 -2.91
CA ARG A 52 1.50 7.74 -2.92
C ARG A 52 2.47 7.91 -1.76
N ILE A 53 2.98 9.12 -1.57
CA ILE A 53 3.96 9.43 -0.52
C ILE A 53 3.30 9.28 0.86
N SER A 54 2.09 9.79 1.07
CA SER A 54 1.37 9.65 2.34
C SER A 54 1.14 8.18 2.72
N LEU A 55 0.66 7.36 1.78
CA LEU A 55 0.40 5.95 2.02
C LEU A 55 1.71 5.16 2.22
N MET A 56 2.74 5.48 1.45
CA MET A 56 4.08 4.91 1.61
C MET A 56 4.64 5.17 3.02
N ILE A 57 4.54 6.42 3.52
CA ILE A 57 5.03 6.77 4.86
C ILE A 57 4.21 6.06 5.95
N CYS A 58 2.88 6.08 5.87
CA CYS A 58 2.00 5.42 6.84
C CYS A 58 2.30 3.91 6.91
N TYR A 59 2.42 3.26 5.75
CA TYR A 59 2.76 1.85 5.68
C TYR A 59 4.18 1.56 6.16
N PHE A 60 5.14 2.46 5.90
CA PHE A 60 6.51 2.33 6.39
C PHE A 60 6.55 2.34 7.93
N PHE A 61 5.78 3.19 8.60
CA PHE A 61 5.64 3.14 10.05
C PHE A 61 5.00 1.82 10.52
N TYR A 62 3.89 1.42 9.89
CA TYR A 62 3.22 0.15 10.21
C TYR A 62 4.16 -1.05 10.13
N LYS A 63 4.89 -1.24 9.02
CA LYS A 63 5.74 -2.43 8.82
C LYS A 63 6.92 -2.48 9.79
N ASN A 64 7.51 -1.32 10.11
CA ASN A 64 8.66 -1.23 11.01
C ASN A 64 8.24 -1.43 12.46
N LEU A 65 7.10 -0.86 12.87
CA LEU A 65 6.55 -1.08 14.20
C LEU A 65 6.09 -2.53 14.37
N THR A 66 5.44 -3.11 13.36
CA THR A 66 5.05 -4.52 13.41
C THR A 66 6.27 -5.41 13.69
N PHE A 67 7.35 -5.24 12.93
CA PHE A 67 8.59 -5.99 13.13
C PHE A 67 9.26 -5.69 14.47
N GLY A 68 9.50 -4.42 14.79
CA GLY A 68 10.18 -4.01 16.01
C GLY A 68 9.45 -4.44 17.28
N PHE A 69 8.11 -4.31 17.31
CA PHE A 69 7.34 -4.75 18.47
C PHE A 69 7.24 -6.26 18.58
N THR A 70 7.27 -7.05 17.49
CA THR A 70 7.37 -8.52 17.63
C THR A 70 8.62 -8.95 18.39
N LEU A 71 9.75 -8.30 18.13
CA LEU A 71 10.99 -8.52 18.89
C LEU A 71 10.85 -8.06 20.35
N PHE A 72 10.23 -6.90 20.58
CA PHE A 72 9.99 -6.39 21.92
C PHE A 72 9.15 -7.36 22.78
N TRP A 73 8.07 -7.92 22.23
CA TRP A 73 7.24 -8.89 22.94
C TRP A 73 8.00 -10.18 23.24
N TYR A 74 8.83 -10.65 22.30
CA TYR A 74 9.69 -11.80 22.52
C TYR A 74 10.72 -11.56 23.63
N GLU A 75 11.40 -10.41 23.63
CA GLU A 75 12.35 -10.06 24.70
C GLU A 75 11.66 -10.00 26.06
N ALA A 76 10.46 -9.42 26.14
CA ALA A 76 9.66 -9.42 27.37
C ALA A 76 9.34 -10.85 27.85
N TYR A 77 8.97 -11.75 26.94
CA TYR A 77 8.74 -13.17 27.26
C TYR A 77 10.02 -13.89 27.70
N ALA A 78 11.15 -13.57 27.08
CA ALA A 78 12.47 -14.10 27.42
C ALA A 78 13.13 -13.39 28.62
N SER A 79 12.34 -12.67 29.44
CA SER A 79 12.81 -11.93 30.63
C SER A 79 13.98 -10.96 30.33
N PHE A 80 13.95 -10.33 29.15
CA PHE A 80 14.99 -9.42 28.64
C PHE A 80 16.41 -10.04 28.65
N SER A 81 16.52 -11.33 28.34
CA SER A 81 17.79 -12.04 28.27
C SER A 81 18.73 -11.56 27.16
N GLY A 82 18.24 -10.79 26.19
CA GLY A 82 19.04 -10.25 25.08
C GLY A 82 19.35 -11.28 23.99
N LYS A 83 18.64 -12.41 23.96
CA LYS A 83 18.74 -13.40 22.89
C LYS A 83 17.76 -13.04 21.76
N PRO A 84 18.24 -12.70 20.55
CA PRO A 84 17.38 -12.16 19.50
C PRO A 84 16.47 -13.23 18.88
N ALA A 85 15.16 -13.01 18.90
CA ALA A 85 14.13 -13.96 18.39
C ALA A 85 14.37 -14.48 16.96
N TYR A 86 15.05 -13.67 16.15
CA TYR A 86 15.34 -13.96 14.74
C TYR A 86 16.85 -14.05 14.52
N ASN A 87 17.24 -14.81 13.51
CA ASN A 87 18.63 -14.84 13.06
C ASN A 87 19.08 -13.45 12.56
N ASP A 88 20.35 -13.12 12.76
CA ASP A 88 20.91 -11.79 12.45
C ASP A 88 20.67 -11.38 10.99
N TRP A 89 20.88 -12.31 10.06
CA TRP A 89 20.65 -12.06 8.64
C TRP A 89 19.16 -11.83 8.32
N TYR A 90 18.24 -12.43 9.08
CA TYR A 90 16.80 -12.18 8.90
C TYR A 90 16.47 -10.75 9.30
N MET A 91 17.05 -10.28 10.41
CA MET A 91 16.87 -8.92 10.89
C MET A 91 17.45 -7.89 9.91
N SER A 92 18.68 -8.10 9.42
CA SER A 92 19.32 -7.20 8.47
C SER A 92 18.60 -7.13 7.12
N CYS A 93 18.10 -8.26 6.61
CA CYS A 93 17.46 -8.33 5.29
C CYS A 93 16.00 -7.85 5.28
N TYR A 94 15.34 -7.72 6.44
CA TYR A 94 13.92 -7.36 6.56
C TYR A 94 13.57 -6.08 5.80
N ASN A 95 14.28 -4.99 6.10
CA ASN A 95 13.97 -3.70 5.52
C ASN A 95 14.46 -3.57 4.08
N VAL A 96 15.59 -4.19 3.73
CA VAL A 96 16.22 -4.02 2.43
C VAL A 96 15.57 -4.90 1.37
N PHE A 97 15.45 -6.21 1.60
CA PHE A 97 15.05 -7.15 0.55
C PHE A 97 13.59 -7.55 0.64
N PHE A 98 13.10 -7.87 1.84
CA PHE A 98 11.78 -8.47 1.97
C PHE A 98 10.66 -7.43 1.98
N THR A 99 10.91 -6.19 2.40
CA THR A 99 9.82 -5.22 2.59
C THR A 99 10.00 -3.86 1.94
N SER A 100 11.14 -3.53 1.30
CA SER A 100 11.30 -2.25 0.59
C SER A 100 10.69 -2.28 -0.81
N LEU A 101 10.90 -3.37 -1.57
CA LEU A 101 10.50 -3.44 -2.97
C LEU A 101 8.98 -3.26 -3.16
N PRO A 102 8.11 -3.89 -2.36
CA PRO A 102 6.66 -3.64 -2.45
C PRO A 102 6.28 -2.19 -2.09
N VAL A 103 7.00 -1.58 -1.14
CA VAL A 103 6.75 -0.20 -0.68
C VAL A 103 7.15 0.81 -1.75
N ILE A 104 8.29 0.60 -2.41
CA ILE A 104 8.75 1.44 -3.52
C ILE A 104 7.80 1.28 -4.71
N ALA A 105 7.42 0.04 -5.04
CA ALA A 105 6.48 -0.23 -6.12
C ALA A 105 5.13 0.48 -5.88
N LEU A 106 4.66 0.52 -4.63
CA LEU A 106 3.48 1.29 -4.25
C LEU A 106 3.72 2.80 -4.43
N GLY A 107 4.83 3.32 -3.92
CA GLY A 107 5.15 4.75 -3.99
C GLY A 107 5.29 5.29 -5.41
N VAL A 108 5.59 4.43 -6.39
CA VAL A 108 5.80 4.82 -7.79
C VAL A 108 4.60 4.50 -8.68
N PHE A 109 4.03 3.30 -8.57
CA PHE A 109 3.07 2.78 -9.55
C PHE A 109 1.61 2.81 -9.09
N ASP A 110 1.33 3.11 -7.82
CA ASP A 110 -0.04 3.10 -7.33
C ASP A 110 -0.89 4.21 -7.96
N GLN A 111 -2.12 3.89 -8.34
CA GLN A 111 -3.05 4.83 -8.95
C GLN A 111 -4.42 4.58 -8.34
N ASP A 112 -4.96 5.57 -7.62
CA ASP A 112 -6.30 5.48 -7.06
C ASP A 112 -7.36 5.71 -8.13
N VAL A 113 -7.16 6.75 -8.95
CA VAL A 113 -8.10 7.21 -9.95
C VAL A 113 -7.36 7.56 -11.24
N SER A 114 -7.95 7.24 -12.40
CA SER A 114 -7.34 7.51 -13.71
C SER A 114 -7.21 9.02 -13.97
N ALA A 115 -6.18 9.45 -14.69
CA ALA A 115 -5.92 10.86 -14.99
C ALA A 115 -7.14 11.62 -15.56
N ARG A 116 -7.95 10.98 -16.40
CA ARG A 116 -9.17 11.58 -16.97
C ARG A 116 -10.21 11.94 -15.90
N LEU A 117 -10.33 11.10 -14.87
CA LEU A 117 -11.26 11.30 -13.77
C LEU A 117 -10.75 12.37 -12.79
N CYS A 118 -9.44 12.45 -12.55
CA CYS A 118 -8.84 13.53 -11.76
C CYS A 118 -9.13 14.91 -12.39
N LEU A 119 -9.08 15.02 -13.72
CA LEU A 119 -9.45 16.25 -14.44
C LEU A 119 -10.96 16.50 -14.43
N LYS A 120 -11.79 15.45 -14.54
CA LYS A 120 -13.26 15.57 -14.50
C LYS A 120 -13.77 16.02 -13.12
N TYR A 121 -13.12 15.59 -12.05
CA TYR A 121 -13.52 15.85 -10.66
C TYR A 121 -12.38 16.56 -9.90
N PRO A 122 -12.18 17.88 -10.08
CA PRO A 122 -11.10 18.61 -9.41
C PRO A 122 -11.24 18.62 -7.88
N LEU A 123 -12.42 18.29 -7.34
CA LEU A 123 -12.66 18.19 -5.90
C LEU A 123 -11.75 17.17 -5.21
N LEU A 124 -11.24 16.14 -5.91
CA LEU A 124 -10.27 15.19 -5.31
C LEU A 124 -9.02 15.91 -4.78
N TYR A 125 -8.60 16.99 -5.44
CA TYR A 125 -7.40 17.73 -5.05
C TYR A 125 -7.55 18.40 -3.66
N GLN A 126 -8.79 18.61 -3.19
CA GLN A 126 -9.02 19.17 -1.85
C GLN A 126 -8.53 18.22 -0.73
N GLU A 127 -8.44 16.91 -0.97
CA GLU A 127 -7.87 15.95 0.00
C GLU A 127 -6.40 16.28 0.33
N GLY A 128 -5.66 16.84 -0.64
CA GLY A 128 -4.30 17.32 -0.49
C GLY A 128 -4.24 18.62 0.31
N VAL A 129 -5.02 19.63 -0.09
CA VAL A 129 -5.04 20.94 0.56
C VAL A 129 -5.46 20.85 2.04
N GLN A 130 -6.38 19.94 2.36
CA GLN A 130 -6.86 19.71 3.72
C GLN A 130 -5.96 18.76 4.53
N ASN A 131 -4.86 18.26 3.97
CA ASN A 131 -3.93 17.31 4.60
C ASN A 131 -4.62 16.05 5.18
N VAL A 132 -5.67 15.56 4.53
CA VAL A 132 -6.49 14.46 5.07
C VAL A 132 -5.69 13.15 5.14
N LEU A 133 -4.94 12.84 4.08
CA LEU A 133 -4.14 11.62 3.95
C LEU A 133 -2.83 11.64 4.75
N PHE A 134 -2.37 12.80 5.21
CA PHE A 134 -1.14 12.94 6.01
C PHE A 134 -1.41 13.64 7.34
N SER A 135 -2.52 13.27 7.99
CA SER A 135 -2.85 13.76 9.33
C SER A 135 -2.20 12.91 10.41
N TRP A 136 -1.80 13.53 11.53
CA TRP A 136 -1.23 12.81 12.68
C TRP A 136 -2.14 11.70 13.21
N GLY A 137 -3.46 11.90 13.19
CA GLY A 137 -4.43 10.88 13.59
C GLY A 137 -4.35 9.63 12.71
N LEU A 138 -4.17 9.79 11.40
CA LEU A 138 -4.03 8.66 10.48
C LEU A 138 -2.70 7.94 10.71
N ILE A 139 -1.59 8.68 10.83
CA ILE A 139 -0.26 8.11 11.09
C ILE A 139 -0.28 7.30 12.39
N LEU A 140 -0.82 7.86 13.48
CA LEU A 140 -0.96 7.16 14.76
C LEU A 140 -1.89 5.94 14.65
N GLY A 141 -2.95 6.01 13.84
CA GLY A 141 -3.81 4.86 13.56
C GLY A 141 -3.06 3.71 12.88
N TRP A 142 -2.21 4.00 11.90
CA TRP A 142 -1.33 3.01 11.26
C TRP A 142 -0.28 2.45 12.22
N MET A 143 0.29 3.30 13.08
CA MET A 143 1.24 2.87 14.11
C MET A 143 0.58 1.92 15.10
N LEU A 144 -0.60 2.27 15.60
CA LEU A 144 -1.40 1.43 16.52
C LEU A 144 -1.75 0.10 15.86
N ASN A 145 -2.16 0.11 14.59
CA ASN A 145 -2.43 -1.11 13.84
C ASN A 145 -1.19 -2.02 13.76
N GLY A 146 0.01 -1.44 13.63
CA GLY A 146 1.27 -2.19 13.64
C GLY A 146 1.56 -2.83 14.99
N ILE A 147 1.31 -2.11 16.09
CA ILE A 147 1.44 -2.65 17.45
C ILE A 147 0.44 -3.80 17.67
N ILE A 148 -0.84 -3.62 17.30
CA ILE A 148 -1.86 -4.67 17.41
C ILE A 148 -1.49 -5.89 16.57
N SER A 149 -1.06 -5.68 15.32
CA SER A 149 -0.62 -6.77 14.43
C SER A 149 0.56 -7.53 15.05
N SER A 150 1.57 -6.83 15.58
CA SER A 150 2.73 -7.46 16.25
C SER A 150 2.33 -8.29 17.47
N MET A 151 1.37 -7.79 18.25
CA MET A 151 0.86 -8.45 19.44
C MET A 151 0.15 -9.75 19.06
N ILE A 152 -0.74 -9.69 18.06
CA ILE A 152 -1.43 -10.87 17.54
C ILE A 152 -0.41 -11.88 17.00
N ILE A 153 0.54 -11.44 16.16
CA ILE A 153 1.55 -12.33 15.59
C ILE A 153 2.33 -13.04 16.69
N PHE A 154 2.83 -12.31 17.68
CA PHE A 154 3.62 -12.88 18.77
C PHE A 154 2.82 -13.88 19.60
N PHE A 155 1.69 -13.44 20.17
CA PHE A 155 0.92 -14.27 21.10
C PHE A 155 0.31 -15.50 20.40
N LEU A 156 -0.27 -15.34 19.21
CA LEU A 156 -0.86 -16.49 18.52
C LEU A 156 0.22 -17.49 18.08
N THR A 157 1.39 -17.02 17.63
CA THR A 157 2.49 -17.92 17.24
C THR A 157 3.01 -18.71 18.45
N ILE A 158 3.26 -18.05 19.58
CA ILE A 158 3.69 -18.72 20.82
C ILE A 158 2.64 -19.72 21.29
N ASN A 159 1.36 -19.33 21.39
CA ASN A 159 0.32 -20.23 21.88
C ASN A 159 0.10 -21.44 20.96
N THR A 160 0.20 -21.26 19.63
CA THR A 160 0.06 -22.36 18.67
C THR A 160 1.25 -23.32 18.73
N MET A 161 2.45 -22.81 18.99
CA MET A 161 3.68 -23.62 19.05
C MET A 161 3.97 -24.22 20.43
N ALA A 162 3.47 -23.63 21.52
CA ALA A 162 3.80 -24.02 22.90
C ALA A 162 3.16 -25.35 23.36
N GLY A 163 2.14 -25.85 22.66
CA GLY A 163 1.27 -26.93 23.17
C GLY A 163 1.25 -28.24 22.38
N GLN A 164 2.07 -28.43 21.34
CA GLN A 164 1.91 -29.56 20.41
C GLN A 164 3.23 -30.29 20.09
N ALA A 165 3.14 -31.61 19.90
CA ALA A 165 4.15 -32.39 19.19
C ALA A 165 4.23 -31.87 17.75
N PHE A 166 5.32 -31.18 17.44
CA PHE A 166 5.47 -30.42 16.20
C PHE A 166 5.66 -31.31 14.96
N ARG A 167 6.03 -32.59 15.18
CA ARG A 167 6.35 -33.59 14.16
C ARG A 167 5.60 -34.88 14.46
N ILE A 168 5.36 -35.71 13.43
CA ILE A 168 4.86 -37.10 13.58
C ILE A 168 5.79 -37.89 14.54
N ASP A 169 7.07 -37.51 14.60
CA ASP A 169 8.10 -38.10 15.46
C ASP A 169 8.13 -37.56 16.92
N GLY A 170 7.20 -36.66 17.31
CA GLY A 170 7.08 -36.22 18.70
C GLY A 170 8.13 -35.21 19.20
N GLN A 171 8.99 -34.70 18.32
CA GLN A 171 10.03 -33.72 18.69
C GLN A 171 9.43 -32.34 19.05
N VAL A 172 10.00 -31.70 20.06
CA VAL A 172 9.60 -30.36 20.54
C VAL A 172 10.09 -29.26 19.61
N VAL A 173 9.37 -28.14 19.59
CA VAL A 173 9.73 -26.95 18.81
C VAL A 173 11.04 -26.36 19.32
N ASP A 174 12.07 -26.35 18.46
CA ASP A 174 13.29 -25.60 18.75
C ASP A 174 13.06 -24.09 18.59
N TYR A 175 13.84 -23.30 19.33
CA TYR A 175 13.83 -21.85 19.25
C TYR A 175 13.98 -21.33 17.81
N SER A 176 14.82 -21.98 17.02
CA SER A 176 15.09 -21.59 15.63
C SER A 176 13.83 -21.75 14.75
N VAL A 177 13.03 -22.78 15.01
CA VAL A 177 11.77 -23.06 14.30
C VAL A 177 10.71 -22.01 14.65
N LEU A 178 10.64 -21.64 15.93
CA LEU A 178 9.78 -20.55 16.40
C LEU A 178 10.14 -19.23 15.71
N GLY A 179 11.44 -18.90 15.64
CA GLY A 179 11.93 -17.70 14.98
C GLY A 179 11.57 -17.65 13.48
N VAL A 180 11.80 -18.75 12.74
CA VAL A 180 11.45 -18.85 11.32
C VAL A 180 9.95 -18.74 11.09
N THR A 181 9.14 -19.41 11.92
CA THR A 181 7.67 -19.39 11.79
C THR A 181 7.12 -18.00 12.08
N MET A 182 7.54 -17.38 13.19
CA MET A 182 7.11 -16.04 13.58
C MET A 182 7.54 -15.00 12.55
N TYR A 183 8.77 -15.06 12.03
CA TYR A 183 9.22 -14.16 10.98
C TYR A 183 8.43 -14.34 9.68
N SER A 184 8.12 -15.58 9.31
CA SER A 184 7.28 -15.87 8.14
C SER A 184 5.88 -15.25 8.31
N CYS A 185 5.29 -15.34 9.50
CA CYS A 185 4.02 -14.66 9.82
C CYS A 185 4.13 -13.14 9.66
N VAL A 186 5.24 -12.52 10.08
CA VAL A 186 5.47 -11.08 9.88
C VAL A 186 5.54 -10.74 8.40
N VAL A 187 6.39 -11.42 7.61
CA VAL A 187 6.57 -11.16 6.17
C VAL A 187 5.24 -11.30 5.41
N TRP A 188 4.47 -12.36 5.69
CA TRP A 188 3.15 -12.53 5.08
C TRP A 188 2.16 -11.46 5.51
N THR A 189 2.08 -11.17 6.82
CA THR A 189 1.13 -10.17 7.33
C THR A 189 1.40 -8.80 6.72
N VAL A 190 2.65 -8.33 6.68
CA VAL A 190 2.94 -7.02 6.10
C VAL A 190 2.66 -6.97 4.60
N ASN A 191 3.05 -8.00 3.84
CA ASN A 191 2.80 -8.04 2.39
C ASN A 191 1.30 -8.15 2.06
N CYS A 192 0.54 -8.95 2.80
CA CYS A 192 -0.91 -9.04 2.61
C CYS A 192 -1.64 -7.78 3.07
N GLN A 193 -1.19 -7.15 4.16
CA GLN A 193 -1.69 -5.84 4.59
C GLN A 193 -1.52 -4.81 3.46
N MET A 194 -0.38 -4.85 2.76
CA MET A 194 -0.14 -4.00 1.60
C MET A 194 -1.16 -4.28 0.48
N ALA A 195 -1.37 -5.55 0.15
CA ALA A 195 -2.32 -5.95 -0.88
C ALA A 195 -3.75 -5.46 -0.59
N ILE A 196 -4.18 -5.49 0.68
CA ILE A 196 -5.49 -4.97 1.11
C ILE A 196 -5.57 -3.44 1.02
N SER A 197 -4.44 -2.75 1.17
CA SER A 197 -4.38 -1.29 1.20
C SER A 197 -4.33 -0.66 -0.20
N ILE A 198 -3.95 -1.43 -1.22
CA ILE A 198 -3.88 -1.00 -2.61
C ILE A 198 -5.28 -0.96 -3.24
N ASN A 199 -5.59 0.14 -3.93
CA ASN A 199 -6.89 0.29 -4.62
C ASN A 199 -6.90 -0.31 -6.02
N TYR A 200 -5.81 -0.14 -6.78
CA TYR A 200 -5.73 -0.60 -8.17
C TYR A 200 -4.64 -1.63 -8.33
N PHE A 201 -5.02 -2.90 -8.20
CA PHE A 201 -4.05 -3.99 -8.12
C PHE A 201 -3.49 -4.37 -9.50
N THR A 202 -2.34 -3.78 -9.85
CA THR A 202 -1.66 -4.01 -11.13
C THR A 202 -0.85 -5.30 -11.13
N TRP A 203 -0.47 -5.79 -12.32
CA TRP A 203 0.42 -6.95 -12.45
C TRP A 203 1.81 -6.68 -11.84
N ILE A 204 2.28 -5.43 -11.90
CA ILE A 204 3.56 -5.00 -11.32
C ILE A 204 3.51 -5.16 -9.80
N GLN A 205 2.44 -4.68 -9.17
CA GLN A 205 2.25 -4.82 -7.72
C GLN A 205 2.13 -6.29 -7.30
N HIS A 206 1.44 -7.14 -8.07
CA HIS A 206 1.44 -8.59 -7.83
C HIS A 206 2.86 -9.16 -7.86
N CYS A 207 3.63 -8.83 -8.89
CA CYS A 207 5.00 -9.31 -9.03
C CYS A 207 5.87 -8.93 -7.83
N PHE A 208 5.75 -7.70 -7.32
CA PHE A 208 6.56 -7.27 -6.17
C PHE A 208 6.09 -7.87 -4.83
N ILE A 209 4.77 -7.97 -4.60
CA ILE A 209 4.24 -8.55 -3.35
C ILE A 209 4.52 -10.06 -3.28
N TRP A 210 4.12 -10.81 -4.32
CA TRP A 210 4.35 -12.25 -4.37
C TRP A 210 5.83 -12.59 -4.58
N GLY A 211 6.55 -11.76 -5.32
CA GLY A 211 8.00 -11.88 -5.48
C GLY A 211 8.74 -11.68 -4.17
N SER A 212 8.32 -10.76 -3.31
CA SER A 212 8.87 -10.59 -1.95
C SER A 212 8.67 -11.86 -1.09
N ILE A 213 7.45 -12.40 -1.08
CA ILE A 213 7.12 -13.63 -0.34
C ILE A 213 7.91 -14.81 -0.89
N GLY A 214 7.99 -14.95 -2.22
CA GLY A 214 8.78 -16.00 -2.88
C GLY A 214 10.27 -15.85 -2.59
N PHE A 215 10.79 -14.62 -2.60
CA PHE A 215 12.18 -14.33 -2.27
C PHE A 215 12.52 -14.67 -0.81
N TRP A 216 11.58 -14.48 0.13
CA TRP A 216 11.75 -14.94 1.52
C TRP A 216 11.97 -16.46 1.60
N TYR A 217 11.14 -17.25 0.93
CA TYR A 217 11.30 -18.72 0.94
C TYR A 217 12.55 -19.17 0.18
N LEU A 218 12.87 -18.53 -0.94
CA LEU A 218 14.11 -18.79 -1.67
C LEU A 218 15.33 -18.51 -0.78
N PHE A 219 15.29 -17.40 -0.04
CA PHE A 219 16.33 -17.04 0.92
C PHE A 219 16.45 -18.09 2.03
N LEU A 220 15.33 -18.56 2.61
CA LEU A 220 15.36 -19.62 3.63
C LEU A 220 16.02 -20.92 3.13
N VAL A 221 15.74 -21.33 1.88
CA VAL A 221 16.33 -22.54 1.28
C VAL A 221 17.83 -22.35 1.02
N ILE A 222 18.22 -21.23 0.39
CA ILE A 222 19.63 -20.97 0.05
C ILE A 222 20.44 -20.77 1.33
N TYR A 223 20.03 -19.85 2.20
CA TYR A 223 20.74 -19.54 3.43
C TYR A 223 20.81 -20.75 4.38
N GLY A 224 19.71 -21.49 4.52
CA GLY A 224 19.68 -22.70 5.34
C GLY A 224 20.53 -23.85 4.79
N SER A 225 20.92 -23.83 3.51
CA SER A 225 21.83 -24.82 2.90
C SER A 225 23.32 -24.48 3.07
N LEU A 226 23.64 -23.25 3.49
CA LEU A 226 25.02 -22.83 3.70
C LEU A 226 25.63 -23.53 4.91
N PRO A 227 26.97 -23.67 4.99
CA PRO A 227 27.62 -24.30 6.13
C PRO A 227 27.20 -23.65 7.46
N PRO A 228 27.14 -24.42 8.56
CA PRO A 228 26.70 -23.92 9.88
C PRO A 228 27.58 -22.79 10.44
N THR A 229 28.81 -22.63 9.91
CA THR A 229 29.69 -21.48 10.21
C THR A 229 29.09 -20.14 9.80
N PHE A 230 28.26 -20.12 8.74
CA PHE A 230 27.59 -18.92 8.23
C PHE A 230 26.12 -18.87 8.65
N SER A 231 25.41 -20.00 8.55
CA SER A 231 23.97 -20.05 8.79
C SER A 231 23.59 -20.07 10.29
N THR A 232 24.56 -20.35 11.18
CA THR A 232 24.37 -20.43 12.64
C THR A 232 23.11 -21.22 13.03
N THR A 233 22.07 -20.54 13.52
CA THR A 233 20.81 -21.15 13.98
C THR A 233 19.84 -21.51 12.87
N ALA A 234 20.10 -21.13 11.62
CA ALA A 234 19.20 -21.33 10.49
C ALA A 234 19.53 -22.56 9.63
N PHE A 235 20.57 -23.33 9.97
CA PHE A 235 21.04 -24.45 9.16
C PHE A 235 19.95 -25.53 9.06
N GLN A 236 19.50 -25.79 7.83
CA GLN A 236 18.46 -26.75 7.44
C GLN A 236 17.09 -26.65 8.17
N VAL A 237 16.88 -25.67 9.05
CA VAL A 237 15.66 -25.51 9.87
C VAL A 237 14.40 -25.45 9.01
N PHE A 238 14.45 -24.69 7.90
CA PHE A 238 13.27 -24.56 7.04
C PHE A 238 12.96 -25.88 6.30
N VAL A 239 13.96 -26.51 5.69
CA VAL A 239 13.78 -27.68 4.83
C VAL A 239 13.43 -28.94 5.63
N GLU A 240 14.07 -29.13 6.79
CA GLU A 240 13.91 -30.35 7.58
C GLU A 240 12.78 -30.27 8.60
N THR A 241 12.52 -29.08 9.13
CA THR A 241 11.64 -28.92 10.30
C THR A 241 10.39 -28.12 9.95
N SER A 242 10.51 -26.90 9.44
CA SER A 242 9.35 -26.03 9.21
C SER A 242 8.49 -26.42 8.00
N ALA A 243 9.11 -26.77 6.86
CA ALA A 243 8.39 -27.06 5.62
C ALA A 243 7.56 -28.37 5.69
N PRO A 244 8.06 -29.47 6.30
CA PRO A 244 7.28 -30.71 6.40
C PRO A 244 6.16 -30.64 7.45
N SER A 245 6.20 -29.70 8.39
CA SER A 245 5.23 -29.62 9.48
C SER A 245 3.93 -28.91 9.04
N PRO A 246 2.76 -29.58 9.04
CA PRO A 246 1.48 -28.94 8.73
C PRO A 246 1.12 -27.85 9.75
N VAL A 247 1.61 -27.96 10.98
CA VAL A 247 1.32 -27.01 12.07
C VAL A 247 1.91 -25.64 11.75
N CYS A 248 3.10 -25.56 11.15
CA CYS A 248 3.69 -24.29 10.69
C CYS A 248 2.80 -23.57 9.68
N TRP A 249 2.28 -24.30 8.69
CA TRP A 249 1.43 -23.72 7.64
C TRP A 249 0.06 -23.29 8.16
N LEU A 250 -0.55 -24.10 9.03
CA LEU A 250 -1.81 -23.73 9.68
C LEU A 250 -1.64 -22.53 10.62
N ALA A 251 -0.55 -22.50 11.40
CA ALA A 251 -0.20 -21.37 12.24
C ALA A 251 -0.01 -20.10 11.40
N LEU A 252 0.71 -20.19 10.27
CA LEU A 252 0.90 -19.08 9.34
C LEU A 252 -0.44 -18.51 8.87
N VAL A 253 -1.33 -19.37 8.34
CA VAL A 253 -2.63 -18.92 7.83
C VAL A 253 -3.48 -18.30 8.94
N LEU A 254 -3.56 -18.95 10.11
CA LEU A 254 -4.32 -18.48 11.25
C LEU A 254 -3.82 -17.12 11.75
N VAL A 255 -2.51 -16.97 11.93
CA VAL A 255 -1.88 -15.75 12.41
C VAL A 255 -2.09 -14.62 11.41
N VAL A 256 -1.82 -14.85 10.13
CA VAL A 256 -1.95 -13.82 9.09
C VAL A 256 -3.39 -13.36 8.97
N PHE A 257 -4.36 -14.28 8.94
CA PHE A 257 -5.77 -13.92 8.89
C PHE A 257 -6.19 -13.09 10.13
N SER A 258 -5.78 -13.53 11.31
CA SER A 258 -6.13 -12.86 12.57
C SER A 258 -5.50 -11.48 12.69
N ALA A 259 -4.26 -11.30 12.21
CA ALA A 259 -3.56 -10.02 12.25
C ALA A 259 -4.14 -8.98 11.26
N LEU A 260 -4.67 -9.43 10.12
CA LEU A 260 -5.28 -8.56 9.10
C LEU A 260 -6.73 -8.18 9.40
N LEU A 261 -7.43 -9.00 10.19
CA LEU A 261 -8.86 -8.84 10.49
C LEU A 261 -9.22 -7.47 11.11
N PRO A 262 -8.46 -6.91 12.08
CA PRO A 262 -8.76 -5.59 12.65
C PRO A 262 -8.76 -4.49 11.60
N PHE A 263 -7.74 -4.46 10.74
CA PHE A 263 -7.64 -3.45 9.67
C PHE A 263 -8.73 -3.63 8.62
N PHE A 264 -8.97 -4.87 8.18
CA PHE A 264 -10.02 -5.17 7.21
C PHE A 264 -11.40 -4.74 7.73
N SER A 265 -11.69 -5.04 9.00
CA SER A 265 -12.95 -4.68 9.65
C SER A 265 -13.10 -3.16 9.77
N TYR A 266 -12.04 -2.46 10.17
CA TYR A 266 -12.01 -1.01 10.22
C TYR A 266 -12.28 -0.38 8.85
N ARG A 267 -11.59 -0.85 7.80
CA ARG A 267 -11.78 -0.33 6.43
C ARG A 267 -13.18 -0.63 5.90
N ALA A 268 -13.71 -1.83 6.13
CA ALA A 268 -15.07 -2.18 5.72
C ALA A 268 -16.12 -1.30 6.41
N PHE A 269 -15.94 -1.03 7.71
CA PHE A 269 -16.80 -0.10 8.46
C PHE A 269 -16.67 1.33 7.93
N GLN A 270 -15.46 1.82 7.69
CA GLN A 270 -15.21 3.15 7.16
C GLN A 270 -15.90 3.36 5.81
N ILE A 271 -15.70 2.44 4.85
CA ILE A 271 -16.29 2.56 3.52
C ILE A 271 -17.82 2.60 3.60
N LYS A 272 -18.43 1.77 4.47
CA LYS A 272 -19.89 1.68 4.58
C LYS A 272 -20.53 2.89 5.27
N PHE A 273 -19.92 3.41 6.34
CA PHE A 273 -20.55 4.43 7.19
C PHE A 273 -19.98 5.84 6.99
N ARG A 274 -18.73 5.96 6.53
CA ARG A 274 -18.04 7.24 6.28
C ARG A 274 -17.10 7.12 5.05
N PRO A 275 -17.67 6.97 3.84
CA PRO A 275 -16.88 6.82 2.62
C PRO A 275 -16.05 8.10 2.36
N MET A 276 -14.82 7.94 1.88
CA MET A 276 -13.99 9.06 1.42
C MET A 276 -14.40 9.50 0.00
N TYR A 277 -13.95 10.67 -0.44
CA TYR A 277 -14.31 11.20 -1.76
C TYR A 277 -13.94 10.25 -2.90
N HIS A 278 -12.76 9.62 -2.82
CA HIS A 278 -12.38 8.61 -3.81
C HIS A 278 -13.27 7.35 -3.79
N ASP A 279 -13.75 6.91 -2.62
CA ASP A 279 -14.64 5.76 -2.52
C ASP A 279 -15.98 6.06 -3.22
N ILE A 280 -16.54 7.25 -2.99
CA ILE A 280 -17.78 7.72 -3.63
C ILE A 280 -17.65 7.72 -5.15
N ILE A 281 -16.52 8.21 -5.68
CA ILE A 281 -16.30 8.30 -7.14
C ILE A 281 -16.12 6.92 -7.76
N VAL A 282 -15.45 6.01 -7.06
CA VAL A 282 -15.33 4.61 -7.49
C VAL A 282 -16.70 3.93 -7.50
N GLU A 283 -17.54 4.16 -6.49
CA GLU A 283 -18.91 3.64 -6.44
C GLU A 283 -19.81 4.19 -7.55
N GLN A 284 -19.81 5.51 -7.76
CA GLN A 284 -20.53 6.14 -8.87
C GLN A 284 -20.14 5.54 -10.22
N ARG A 285 -18.85 5.34 -10.46
CA ARG A 285 -18.37 4.70 -11.69
C ARG A 285 -18.79 3.23 -11.79
N ARG A 286 -18.80 2.49 -10.68
CA ARG A 286 -19.29 1.11 -10.66
C ARG A 286 -20.78 1.04 -10.98
N ALA A 287 -21.57 2.03 -10.57
CA ALA A 287 -22.99 2.15 -10.92
C ALA A 287 -23.21 2.56 -12.39
N GLU A 288 -22.39 3.45 -12.95
CA GLU A 288 -22.50 3.90 -14.36
C GLU A 288 -22.10 2.81 -15.38
N ARG A 289 -21.18 1.90 -15.03
CA ARG A 289 -20.70 0.82 -15.93
C ARG A 289 -21.83 -0.09 -16.48
N PRO A 290 -22.72 -0.66 -15.67
CA PRO A 290 -23.80 -1.51 -16.16
C PRO A 290 -24.83 -0.73 -16.98
N GLU A 291 -25.11 0.53 -16.65
CA GLU A 291 -26.01 1.40 -17.44
C GLU A 291 -25.41 1.69 -18.82
N SER A 292 -24.16 2.13 -18.88
CA SER A 292 -23.45 2.34 -20.15
C SER A 292 -23.40 1.06 -21.00
N ARG A 293 -23.21 -0.11 -20.37
CA ARG A 293 -23.21 -1.39 -21.08
C ARG A 293 -24.61 -1.76 -21.57
N ARG A 294 -25.66 -1.48 -20.80
CA ARG A 294 -27.07 -1.68 -21.23
C ARG A 294 -27.44 -0.75 -22.38
N SER A 295 -27.12 0.53 -22.30
CA SER A 295 -27.30 1.51 -23.38
C SER A 295 -26.56 1.10 -24.66
N ALA A 296 -25.31 0.64 -24.54
CA ALA A 296 -24.53 0.16 -25.69
C ALA A 296 -25.11 -1.11 -26.34
N VAL A 297 -25.77 -1.98 -25.56
CA VAL A 297 -26.48 -3.17 -26.09
C VAL A 297 -27.85 -2.81 -26.66
N SER A 298 -28.56 -1.84 -26.05
CA SER A 298 -29.89 -1.37 -26.46
C SER A 298 -29.85 -0.44 -27.68
N GLY A 299 -28.66 0.11 -28.02
CA GLY A 299 -28.53 1.16 -29.02
C GLY A 299 -29.08 2.52 -28.57
N GLU A 300 -29.59 2.61 -27.34
CA GLU A 300 -30.09 3.82 -26.71
C GLU A 300 -28.91 4.68 -26.24
N LEU A 301 -29.05 6.01 -26.41
CA LEU A 301 -28.03 6.95 -25.94
C LEU A 301 -27.97 6.91 -24.41
N PRO A 302 -26.78 7.06 -23.78
CA PRO A 302 -26.69 7.19 -22.34
C PRO A 302 -27.59 8.34 -21.85
N VAL A 303 -28.30 8.16 -20.74
CA VAL A 303 -29.28 9.12 -20.19
C VAL A 303 -28.73 10.55 -20.11
N GLN A 304 -27.43 10.69 -19.82
CA GLN A 304 -26.74 11.97 -19.73
C GLN A 304 -26.53 12.66 -21.08
N VAL A 305 -26.35 11.87 -22.15
CA VAL A 305 -26.26 12.34 -23.53
C VAL A 305 -27.65 12.68 -24.05
N GLU A 306 -28.65 11.88 -23.71
CA GLU A 306 -30.04 12.12 -24.08
C GLU A 306 -30.59 13.41 -23.45
N SER A 307 -30.32 13.66 -22.17
CA SER A 307 -30.71 14.92 -21.51
C SER A 307 -30.02 16.14 -22.12
N THR A 308 -28.74 16.03 -22.46
CA THR A 308 -27.98 17.10 -23.13
C THR A 308 -28.53 17.36 -24.54
N LEU A 309 -28.85 16.30 -25.29
CA LEU A 309 -29.50 16.38 -26.60
C LEU A 309 -30.88 17.05 -26.50
N HIS A 310 -31.66 16.71 -25.50
CA HIS A 310 -32.97 17.31 -25.25
C HIS A 310 -32.84 18.81 -24.97
N HIS A 311 -31.84 19.20 -24.18
CA HIS A 311 -31.56 20.60 -23.85
C HIS A 311 -31.06 21.40 -25.07
N LEU A 312 -30.23 20.79 -25.91
CA LEU A 312 -29.77 21.38 -27.17
C LEU A 312 -30.91 21.51 -28.19
N ARG A 313 -31.79 20.51 -28.29
CA ARG A 313 -33.00 20.58 -29.13
C ARG A 313 -33.94 21.69 -28.69
N ALA A 314 -34.16 21.83 -27.38
CA ALA A 314 -34.99 22.90 -26.83
C ALA A 314 -34.39 24.29 -27.10
N ASN A 315 -33.06 24.41 -27.06
CA ASN A 315 -32.38 25.66 -27.39
C ASN A 315 -32.42 25.99 -28.89
N LEU A 316 -32.31 24.98 -29.76
CA LEU A 316 -32.45 25.14 -31.21
C LEU A 316 -33.89 25.52 -31.59
N SER A 317 -34.90 24.85 -31.03
CA SER A 317 -36.31 25.18 -31.30
C SER A 317 -36.68 26.58 -30.83
N ARG A 318 -36.11 27.04 -29.71
CA ARG A 318 -36.23 28.43 -29.29
C ARG A 318 -35.57 29.39 -30.25
N ARG A 319 -34.49 29.01 -30.92
CA ARG A 319 -33.78 29.88 -31.88
C ARG A 319 -34.55 30.02 -33.19
N ASP A 320 -35.19 28.94 -33.63
CA ASP A 320 -36.02 28.91 -34.84
C ASP A 320 -37.34 29.69 -34.68
N SER A 321 -37.81 29.93 -33.44
CA SER A 321 -39.02 30.74 -33.17
C SER A 321 -38.80 32.26 -33.19
N TRP A 322 -37.56 32.76 -33.37
CA TRP A 322 -37.25 34.20 -33.49
C TRP A 322 -36.88 34.64 -34.91
N ASN A 323 -36.94 33.73 -35.89
CA ASN A 323 -36.82 34.02 -37.33
C ASN A 323 -38.19 33.87 -37.98
#